data_AF-A0A3C1D5J4-F1
#
_entry.id   AF-A0A3C1D5J4-F1
#
_cell.length_a   1.000
_cell.length_b   1.000
_cell.length_c   1.000
_cell.angle_alpha   90.00
_cell.angle_beta   90.00
_cell.angle_gamma   90.00
#
_symmetry.space_group_name_H-M   'P 1'
#
loop_
_entity.id
_entity.type
_entity.pdbx_description
1 polymer ?
#
loop_
_entity_poly.entity_id
_entity_poly.type
_entity_poly.pdbx_seq_one_letter_code
_entity_poly.pdbx_strand_id
1 'polypeptide(L)' 'MADRTPRVQQLDDISRAIIEHLQADGRRSYADIGKAVGLSETAVRNRVQRLVDAGVMQIVAVTDPLQLGFARQA' A
#
# COMPACT_ATOMS: atom_id res chain seq x y z
N MET A 1 -23.29 13.92 4.63
CA MET A 1 -22.10 13.20 4.14
C MET A 1 -20.89 14.06 4.44
N ALA A 2 -20.15 13.76 5.50
CA ALA A 2 -18.97 14.54 5.87
C ALA A 2 -17.84 14.19 4.92
N ASP A 3 -17.39 15.17 4.15
CA ASP A 3 -16.12 15.17 3.45
C ASP A 3 -15.00 14.94 4.46
N ARG A 4 -14.56 13.68 4.56
CA ARG A 4 -13.33 13.28 5.26
C ARG A 4 -12.23 13.16 4.23
N THR A 5 -11.92 14.24 3.52
CA THR A 5 -10.61 14.35 2.88
C THR A 5 -9.57 14.21 3.99
N PRO A 6 -8.81 13.10 4.07
CA PRO A 6 -7.84 12.93 5.14
C PRO A 6 -6.82 14.06 4.99
N ARG A 7 -6.70 14.92 6.02
CA ARG A 7 -5.59 15.88 6.08
C ARG A 7 -4.33 15.06 5.97
N VAL A 8 -3.62 15.18 4.84
CA VAL A 8 -2.43 14.42 4.52
C VAL A 8 -1.46 14.60 5.67
N GLN A 9 -1.44 13.62 6.57
CA GLN A 9 -0.44 13.55 7.62
C GLN A 9 0.86 13.38 6.85
N GLN A 10 1.72 14.39 6.92
CA GLN A 10 2.87 14.52 6.04
C GLN A 10 3.66 13.21 6.06
N LEU A 11 3.59 12.46 4.96
CA LEU A 11 4.27 11.18 4.82
C LEU A 11 5.77 11.45 4.93
N ASP A 12 6.42 10.79 5.89
CA ASP A 12 7.87 10.82 5.99
C ASP A 12 8.50 10.13 4.77
N ASP A 13 9.74 10.50 4.45
CA ASP A 13 10.42 10.06 3.23
C ASP A 13 10.58 8.53 3.16
N ILE A 14 10.74 7.87 4.31
CA ILE A 14 10.86 6.41 4.35
C ILE A 14 9.50 5.75 4.07
N SER A 15 8.41 6.31 4.59
CA SER A 15 7.06 5.84 4.27
C SER A 15 6.77 6.02 2.77
N ARG A 16 7.25 7.10 2.14
CA ARG A 16 7.18 7.29 0.68
C ARG A 16 7.96 6.23 -0.08
N ALA A 17 9.21 5.96 0.31
CA ALA A 17 10.05 4.94 -0.33
C ALA A 17 9.44 3.53 -0.22
N ILE A 18 8.81 3.20 0.92
CA ILE A 18 8.08 1.93 1.09
C ILE A 18 6.91 1.84 0.10
N ILE A 19 6.14 2.93 -0.06
CA ILE A 19 5.02 2.99 -1.02
C ILE A 19 5.54 2.80 -2.45
N GLU A 20 6.64 3.46 -2.83
CA GLU A 20 7.23 3.32 -4.17
C GLU A 20 7.63 1.87 -4.47
N HIS A 21 8.23 1.16 -3.50
CA HIS A 21 8.54 -0.26 -3.66
C HIS A 21 7.31 -1.14 -3.82
N LEU A 22 6.24 -0.89 -3.07
CA LEU A 22 4.99 -1.65 -3.15
C LEU A 22 4.14 -1.28 -4.38
N GLN A 23 4.26 -0.07 -4.90
CA GLN A 23 3.65 0.33 -6.16
C GLN A 23 4.31 -0.38 -7.34
N ALA A 24 5.63 -0.54 -7.31
CA ALA A 24 6.36 -1.29 -8.32
C ALA A 24 6.04 -2.80 -8.25
N ASP A 25 5.99 -3.36 -7.03
CA ASP A 25 5.59 -4.75 -6.80
C ASP A 25 4.94 -4.91 -5.42
N GLY A 26 3.61 -4.99 -5.40
CA GLY A 26 2.84 -5.15 -4.16
C GLY A 26 3.04 -6.50 -3.45
N ARG A 27 3.73 -7.45 -4.10
CA ARG A 27 4.06 -8.77 -3.54
C ARG A 27 5.47 -8.83 -2.98
N ARG A 28 6.25 -7.76 -3.09
CA ARG A 28 7.62 -7.69 -2.62
C ARG A 28 7.69 -7.94 -1.11
N SER A 29 8.66 -8.75 -0.68
CA SER A 29 8.80 -9.08 0.73
C SER A 29 9.17 -7.85 1.56
N TYR A 30 8.63 -7.73 2.78
CA TYR A 30 8.97 -6.64 3.69
C TYR A 30 10.45 -6.69 4.12
N ALA A 31 11.07 -7.88 4.09
CA ALA A 31 12.49 -8.03 4.37
C ALA A 31 13.35 -7.36 3.28
N ASP A 32 13.00 -7.54 2.01
CA ASP A 32 13.75 -6.93 0.89
C ASP A 32 13.50 -5.42 0.80
N ILE A 33 12.28 -4.96 1.08
CA ILE A 33 11.99 -3.54 1.24
C ILE A 33 12.83 -2.96 2.38
N GLY A 34 12.91 -3.65 3.52
CA GLY A 34 13.72 -3.25 4.67
C GLY A 34 15.19 -3.06 4.33
N LYS A 35 15.78 -4.01 3.58
CA LYS A 35 17.15 -3.89 3.06
C LYS A 35 17.34 -2.66 2.17
N ALA A 36 16.35 -2.34 1.33
CA ALA A 36 16.42 -1.21 0.41
C ALA A 36 16.29 0.16 1.11
N VAL A 37 15.47 0.25 2.16
CA VAL A 37 15.19 1.51 2.89
C VAL A 37 15.95 1.66 4.21
N GLY A 38 16.83 0.71 4.56
CA GLY A 38 17.63 0.75 5.78
C GLY A 38 16.85 0.46 7.07
N LEU A 39 15.78 -0.34 7.00
CA LEU A 39 14.93 -0.70 8.13
C LEU A 39 14.86 -2.23 8.36
N SER A 40 14.52 -2.63 9.58
CA SER A 40 14.15 -4.02 9.85
C SER A 40 12.81 -4.38 9.22
N GLU A 41 12.59 -5.66 8.94
CA GLU A 41 11.30 -6.15 8.42
C GLU A 41 10.12 -5.72 9.31
N THR A 42 10.26 -5.86 10.62
CA THR A 42 9.23 -5.46 11.60
C THR A 42 8.91 -3.97 11.51
N ALA A 43 9.93 -3.11 11.32
CA ALA A 43 9.72 -1.67 11.17
C ALA A 43 8.98 -1.33 9.87
N VAL A 44 9.31 -2.02 8.76
CA VAL A 44 8.57 -1.88 7.49
C VAL A 44 7.11 -2.33 7.66
N ARG A 45 6.89 -3.51 8.26
CA ARG A 45 5.55 -4.05 8.54
C ARG A 45 4.68 -3.07 9.33
N ASN A 46 5.22 -2.50 10.40
CA ASN A 46 4.51 -1.52 11.24
C ASN A 46 4.19 -0.23 10.49
N ARG A 47 5.04 0.20 9.55
CA ARG A 47 4.76 1.37 8.70
C ARG A 47 3.67 1.05 7.69
N VAL A 48 3.78 -0.07 6.98
CA VAL A 48 2.76 -0.52 6.02
C VAL A 48 1.40 -0.64 6.69
N GLN A 49 1.33 -1.26 7.87
CA GLN A 49 0.07 -1.39 8.61
C GLN A 49 -0.54 -0.02 8.93
N ARG A 50 0.25 0.94 9.44
CA ARG A 50 -0.23 2.30 9.70
C ARG A 50 -0.72 3.02 8.43
N LEU A 51 -0.06 2.81 7.30
CA LEU A 51 -0.48 3.38 6.01
C LEU A 51 -1.82 2.81 5.56
N VAL A 52 -2.03 1.51 5.76
CA VAL A 52 -3.28 0.82 5.44
C VAL A 52 -4.41 1.25 6.38
N ASP A 53 -4.15 1.25 7.69
CA ASP A 53 -5.14 1.64 8.71
C ASP A 53 -5.57 3.11 8.57
N ALA A 54 -4.65 3.98 8.14
CA ALA A 54 -4.94 5.39 7.85
C ALA A 54 -5.66 5.60 6.51
N GLY A 55 -5.87 4.55 5.71
CA GLY A 55 -6.49 4.63 4.38
C GLY A 55 -5.61 5.31 3.32
N VAL A 56 -4.30 5.44 3.57
CA VAL A 56 -3.34 6.07 2.65
C VAL A 56 -2.99 5.12 1.50
N MET A 57 -2.98 3.81 1.76
CA MET A 57 -2.62 2.79 0.78
C MET A 57 -3.44 1.51 1.00
N GLN A 58 -3.65 0.75 -0.08
CA GLN A 58 -4.21 -0.59 -0.06
C GLN A 58 -3.44 -1.47 -1.06
N ILE A 59 -3.19 -2.73 -0.70
CA ILE A 59 -2.56 -3.71 -1.61
C ILE A 59 -3.68 -4.60 -2.13
N VAL A 60 -3.94 -4.53 -3.43
CA VAL A 60 -5.04 -5.27 -4.09
C VAL A 60 -4.53 -6.08 -5.28
N ALA A 61 -5.15 -7.22 -5.53
CA ALA A 61 -4.93 -7.97 -6.75
C ALA A 61 -5.81 -7.36 -7.86
N VAL A 62 -5.18 -6.86 -8.92
CA VAL A 62 -5.90 -6.43 -10.13
C VAL A 62 -6.21 -7.68 -10.95
N THR A 63 -7.49 -7.91 -11.19
CA THR A 63 -8.00 -9.06 -11.95
C THR A 63 -8.86 -8.57 -13.09
N ASP A 64 -8.91 -9.35 -14.18
CA ASP A 64 -9.83 -9.08 -15.27
C ASP A 64 -11.24 -9.52 -14.85
N PRO A 65 -12.19 -8.59 -14.66
CA PRO A 65 -13.53 -8.93 -14.20
C PRO A 65 -14.28 -9.85 -15.18
N LEU A 66 -13.99 -9.78 -16.48
CA LEU A 66 -14.63 -10.63 -17.50
C LEU A 66 -14.16 -12.09 -17.37
N GLN A 67 -12.87 -12.30 -17.10
CA GLN A 67 -12.29 -13.62 -16.85
C GLN A 67 -12.79 -14.24 -15.53
N LEU A 68 -13.17 -13.40 -14.56
CA LEU A 68 -13.74 -13.83 -13.29
C LEU A 68 -15.25 -14.14 -13.36
N GLY A 69 -15.88 -14.00 -14.53
CA GLY A 69 -17.30 -14.28 -14.70
C GLY A 69 -18.23 -13.18 -14.15
N PHE A 70 -17.68 -12.00 -13.84
CA PHE A 70 -18.51 -10.83 -13.55
C PHE A 70 -19.09 -10.32 -14.86
N ALA A 71 -20.31 -10.77 -15.20
CA ALA A 71 -21.08 -10.18 -16.27
C ALA A 71 -21.30 -8.69 -15.96
N ARG A 72 -21.00 -7.82 -16.94
CA ARG A 72 -21.22 -6.38 -16.87
C ARG A 72 -22.62 -6.10 -16.31
N GLN A 73 -22.70 -5.58 -15.09
CA GLN A 73 -23.95 -4.99 -14.61
C GLN A 73 -24.09 -3.63 -15.32
N ALA A 74 -25.12 -3.55 -16.16
CA ALA A 74 -25.55 -2.32 -16.82
C ALA A 74 -26.21 -1.37 -15.82
#